data_AF-A0A433PG88-F1
#
_entry.id   AF-A0A433PG88-F1
#
_cell.length_a   1.000
_cell.length_b   1.000
_cell.length_c   1.000
_cell.angle_alpha   90.00
_cell.angle_beta   90.00
_cell.angle_gamma   90.00
#
_symmetry.space_group_name_H-M   'P 1'
#
loop_
_entity.id
_entity.type
_entity.pdbx_description
1 polymer ?
#
loop_
_entity_poly.entity_id
_entity_poly.type
_entity_poly.pdbx_seq_one_letter_code
_entity_poly.pdbx_strand_id
1 'polypeptide(L)'
;MLTSIAQTEQEIASAENKLKNGEHEECIQLLSSAINTVPQLPKLRLLRARCHIAKGEIEEAAGDFSRAAYINPSDRELLITLATMNYYSLYEPQVALAHIKQCLHYDPEDKACKALFRKLKKYEKDVSKVDEDLVKKRFATAVNKLVGSGERIGLITEVDEEVNVMEKEMNAVGKMPKRLQLKLYKMACRIYSEQKDTKNTLKWCDKTLKIDENDTDALMSRGEMYLNDELYEEAVRELNKANESVGGQNQQVKELLNKAQRLLKQSQTKDYYKILGVTRQADKREIRKAYRKLAQIWHPDKYTGDLDSDAVEKKMSDINQAYEVLKMRAQFDNGEDPFDSSANQSPFGHGGHPFGGHPFGGHPFGGGQFPQGFQFEFKF
;
A
#
# COMPACT_ATOMS: atom_id res chain seq x y z
N MET A 1 46.25 35.03 2.03
CA MET A 1 45.33 34.93 3.17
C MET A 1 44.29 36.05 3.15
N LEU A 2 44.66 37.32 2.96
CA LEU A 2 43.66 38.41 2.79
C LEU A 2 42.88 38.33 1.47
N THR A 3 43.54 37.96 0.36
CA THR A 3 42.89 37.76 -0.95
C THR A 3 41.90 36.60 -0.98
N SER A 4 42.14 35.52 -0.21
CA SER A 4 41.22 34.39 -0.13
C SER A 4 39.96 34.74 0.66
N ILE A 5 40.03 35.63 1.67
CA ILE A 5 38.86 36.02 2.47
C ILE A 5 37.88 36.86 1.64
N ALA A 6 38.36 37.89 0.94
CA ALA A 6 37.52 38.74 0.09
C ALA A 6 36.86 37.95 -1.05
N GLN A 7 37.61 37.00 -1.64
CA GLN A 7 37.08 36.08 -2.64
C GLN A 7 35.96 35.20 -2.06
N THR A 8 36.15 34.62 -0.87
CA THR A 8 35.14 33.81 -0.20
C THR A 8 33.89 34.61 0.17
N GLU A 9 34.02 35.88 0.56
CA GLU A 9 32.86 36.75 0.81
C GLU A 9 32.03 36.98 -0.46
N GLN A 10 32.69 37.19 -1.60
CA GLN A 10 32.03 37.32 -2.90
C GLN A 10 31.34 36.01 -3.32
N GLU A 11 31.98 34.87 -3.09
CA GLU A 11 31.40 33.54 -3.35
C GLU A 11 30.16 33.28 -2.50
N ILE A 12 30.18 33.65 -1.22
CA ILE A 12 29.02 33.56 -0.32
C ILE A 12 27.87 34.42 -0.86
N ALA A 13 28.13 35.68 -1.21
CA ALA A 13 27.09 36.57 -1.73
C ALA A 13 26.49 36.05 -3.04
N SER A 14 27.34 35.52 -3.93
CA SER A 14 26.90 34.87 -5.17
C SER A 14 26.04 33.64 -4.89
N ALA A 15 26.45 32.77 -3.97
CA ALA A 15 25.69 31.59 -3.56
C ALA A 15 24.34 31.95 -2.93
N GLU A 16 24.27 32.99 -2.11
CA GLU A 16 23.01 33.50 -1.55
C GLU A 16 22.05 33.98 -2.65
N ASN A 17 22.55 34.61 -3.72
CA ASN A 17 21.74 35.01 -4.87
C ASN A 17 21.26 33.79 -5.67
N LYS A 18 22.13 32.81 -5.91
CA LYS A 18 21.76 31.55 -6.57
C LYS A 18 20.65 30.83 -5.81
N LEU A 19 20.75 30.74 -4.49
CA LEU A 19 19.71 30.16 -3.63
C LEU A 19 18.36 30.91 -3.78
N LYS A 20 18.37 32.25 -3.76
CA LYS A 20 17.16 33.06 -3.95
C LYS A 20 16.51 32.88 -5.32
N ASN A 21 17.32 32.64 -6.35
CA ASN A 21 16.85 32.45 -7.72
C ASN A 21 16.38 31.02 -8.04
N GLY A 22 16.51 30.07 -7.11
CA GLY A 22 16.19 28.66 -7.36
C GLY A 22 17.31 27.88 -8.06
N GLU A 23 18.49 28.49 -8.24
CA GLU A 23 19.67 27.91 -8.89
C GLU A 23 20.45 27.04 -7.88
N HIS A 24 19.80 25.98 -7.40
CA HIS A 24 20.27 25.19 -6.25
C HIS A 24 21.54 24.40 -6.56
N GLU A 25 21.65 23.84 -7.78
CA GLU A 25 22.81 23.07 -8.20
C GLU A 25 24.06 23.97 -8.31
N GLU A 26 23.92 25.14 -8.93
CA GLU A 26 25.00 26.13 -9.04
C GLU A 26 25.41 26.65 -7.66
N CYS A 27 24.45 26.87 -6.74
CA CYS A 27 24.77 27.21 -5.36
C CYS A 27 25.65 26.12 -4.70
N ILE A 28 25.27 24.85 -4.82
CA ILE A 28 25.99 23.73 -4.21
C ILE A 28 27.40 23.61 -4.81
N GLN A 29 27.55 23.71 -6.13
CA GLN A 29 28.84 23.61 -6.81
C GLN A 29 29.78 24.75 -6.40
N LEU A 30 29.28 25.99 -6.39
CA LEU A 30 30.06 27.16 -5.97
C LEU A 30 30.57 27.01 -4.53
N LEU A 31 29.70 26.60 -3.61
CA LEU A 31 30.08 26.42 -2.21
C LEU A 31 31.00 25.22 -2.00
N SER A 32 30.88 24.17 -2.81
CA SER A 32 31.80 23.04 -2.76
C SER A 32 33.22 23.44 -3.14
N SER A 33 33.37 24.30 -4.15
CA SER A 33 34.65 24.92 -4.51
C SER A 33 35.19 25.78 -3.35
N ALA A 34 34.35 26.67 -2.79
CA ALA A 34 34.74 27.55 -1.68
C ALA A 34 35.18 26.77 -0.43
N ILE A 35 34.52 25.65 -0.10
CA ILE A 35 34.87 24.79 1.04
C ILE A 35 36.24 24.14 0.86
N ASN A 36 36.65 23.81 -0.37
CA ASN A 36 37.98 23.27 -0.62
C ASN A 36 39.08 24.31 -0.36
N THR A 37 38.77 25.59 -0.55
CA THR A 37 39.70 26.69 -0.28
C THR A 37 39.71 27.10 1.20
N VAL A 38 38.54 27.18 1.85
CA VAL A 38 38.40 27.64 3.25
C VAL A 38 37.54 26.66 4.06
N PRO A 39 38.04 25.45 4.36
CA PRO A 39 37.24 24.38 4.96
C PRO A 39 36.80 24.64 6.40
N GLN A 40 37.48 25.56 7.10
CA GLN A 40 37.24 25.89 8.51
C GLN A 40 36.23 27.01 8.71
N LEU A 41 35.58 27.52 7.64
CA LEU A 41 34.55 28.54 7.74
C LEU A 41 33.15 27.87 7.80
N PRO A 42 32.48 27.79 8.98
CA PRO A 42 31.20 27.08 9.11
C PRO A 42 30.12 27.63 8.18
N LYS A 43 30.13 28.96 7.94
CA LYS A 43 29.13 29.66 7.11
C LYS A 43 28.99 29.05 5.71
N LEU A 44 30.07 28.56 5.11
CA LEU A 44 30.01 27.91 3.79
C LEU A 44 29.19 26.62 3.82
N ARG A 45 29.42 25.78 4.83
CA ARG A 45 28.67 24.53 5.02
C ARG A 45 27.22 24.80 5.39
N LEU A 46 26.98 25.77 6.27
CA LEU A 46 25.61 26.16 6.63
C LEU A 46 24.82 26.65 5.42
N LEU A 47 25.43 27.44 4.55
CA LEU A 47 24.78 27.92 3.33
C LEU A 47 24.58 26.78 2.32
N ARG A 48 25.54 25.86 2.19
CA ARG A 48 25.41 24.72 1.28
C ARG A 48 24.34 23.74 1.75
N ALA A 49 24.24 23.50 3.05
CA ALA A 49 23.14 22.75 3.65
C ALA A 49 21.77 23.37 3.33
N ARG A 50 21.64 24.70 3.34
CA ARG A 50 20.39 25.38 2.92
C ARG A 50 20.08 25.15 1.43
N CYS A 51 21.10 25.12 0.57
CA CYS A 51 20.92 24.81 -0.84
C CYS A 51 20.51 23.34 -1.06
N HIS A 52 21.11 22.40 -0.32
CA HIS A 52 20.69 21.01 -0.28
C HIS A 52 19.23 20.86 0.19
N ILE A 53 18.83 21.53 1.28
CA ILE A 53 17.43 21.54 1.76
C ILE A 53 16.48 22.09 0.69
N ALA A 54 16.85 23.19 0.05
CA ALA A 54 16.02 23.77 -1.01
C ALA A 54 15.86 22.82 -2.21
N LYS A 55 16.88 22.01 -2.50
CA LYS A 55 16.84 20.97 -3.53
C LYS A 55 16.12 19.68 -3.10
N GLY A 56 15.96 19.45 -1.79
CA GLY A 56 15.36 18.22 -1.23
C GLY A 56 16.38 17.14 -0.83
N GLU A 57 17.66 17.49 -0.76
CA GLU A 57 18.80 16.63 -0.41
C GLU A 57 19.09 16.71 1.10
N ILE A 58 18.22 16.11 1.92
CA ILE A 58 18.21 16.35 3.37
C ILE A 58 19.36 15.64 4.10
N GLU A 59 19.73 14.44 3.66
CA GLU A 59 20.87 13.71 4.17
C GLU A 59 22.19 14.47 3.93
N GLU A 60 22.36 15.07 2.76
CA GLU A 60 23.51 15.91 2.40
C GLU A 60 23.56 17.17 3.29
N ALA A 61 22.41 17.81 3.50
CA ALA A 61 22.30 18.95 4.42
C ALA A 61 22.66 18.57 5.87
N ALA A 62 22.24 17.39 6.34
CA ALA A 62 22.61 16.84 7.64
C ALA A 62 24.11 16.61 7.76
N GLY A 63 24.74 16.12 6.69
CA GLY A 63 26.20 15.97 6.60
C GLY A 63 26.91 17.32 6.76
N ASP A 64 26.47 18.36 6.05
CA ASP A 64 27.07 19.68 6.15
C ASP A 64 26.86 20.35 7.51
N PHE A 65 25.65 20.25 8.09
CA PHE A 65 25.39 20.71 9.45
C PHE A 65 26.24 19.99 10.48
N SER A 66 26.40 18.67 10.37
CA SER A 66 27.25 17.90 11.28
C SER A 66 28.72 18.34 11.19
N ARG A 67 29.21 18.60 9.98
CA ARG A 67 30.57 19.14 9.78
C ARG A 67 30.70 20.57 10.30
N ALA A 68 29.70 21.42 10.13
CA ALA A 68 29.69 22.76 10.70
C ALA A 68 29.69 22.73 12.23
N ALA A 69 28.93 21.82 12.84
CA ALA A 69 28.92 21.60 14.29
C ALA A 69 30.24 21.02 14.80
N TYR A 70 30.98 20.26 13.99
CA TYR A 70 32.33 19.86 14.36
C TYR A 70 33.30 21.05 14.43
N ILE A 71 33.18 22.02 13.51
CA ILE A 71 34.02 23.23 13.47
C ILE A 71 33.64 24.20 14.59
N ASN A 72 32.34 24.38 14.85
CA ASN A 72 31.82 25.20 15.95
C ASN A 72 30.93 24.36 16.88
N PRO A 73 31.53 23.61 17.83
CA PRO A 73 30.82 22.61 18.63
C PRO A 73 29.90 23.18 19.70
N SER A 74 30.00 24.47 20.01
CA SER A 74 29.12 25.20 20.94
C SER A 74 27.95 25.90 20.24
N ASP A 75 27.78 25.74 18.93
CA ASP A 75 26.69 26.39 18.19
C ASP A 75 25.32 25.81 18.60
N ARG A 76 24.68 26.52 19.52
CA ARG A 76 23.39 26.15 20.11
C ARG A 76 22.31 25.88 19.07
N GLU A 77 22.10 26.81 18.14
CA GLU A 77 21.01 26.71 17.15
C GLU A 77 21.25 25.55 16.19
N LEU A 78 22.50 25.35 15.79
CA LEU A 78 22.88 24.24 14.92
C LEU A 78 22.69 22.88 15.60
N LEU A 79 23.05 22.75 16.88
CA LEU A 79 22.84 21.53 17.64
C LEU A 79 21.36 21.21 17.84
N ILE A 80 20.52 22.22 18.08
CA ILE A 80 19.06 22.07 18.12
C ILE A 80 18.53 21.63 16.75
N THR A 81 18.96 22.29 15.67
CA THR A 81 18.55 21.96 14.30
C THR A 81 18.90 20.51 13.94
N LEU A 82 20.14 20.09 14.23
CA LEU A 82 20.59 18.71 14.03
C LEU A 82 19.78 17.72 14.88
N ALA A 83 19.50 18.03 16.15
CA ALA A 83 18.70 17.16 16.99
C ALA A 83 17.27 16.99 16.46
N THR A 84 16.62 18.10 16.09
CA THR A 84 15.26 18.12 15.54
C THR A 84 15.18 17.36 14.22
N MET A 85 16.05 17.67 13.26
CA MET A 85 16.06 17.03 11.94
C MET A 85 16.36 15.53 12.01
N ASN A 86 17.38 15.14 12.79
CA ASN A 86 17.71 13.73 12.97
C ASN A 86 16.56 12.98 13.64
N TYR A 87 15.84 13.58 14.59
CA TYR A 87 14.76 12.87 15.27
C TYR A 87 13.48 12.77 14.41
N TYR A 88 12.98 13.91 13.92
CA TYR A 88 11.66 13.98 13.30
C TYR A 88 11.66 13.59 11.83
N SER A 89 12.72 13.90 11.09
CA SER A 89 12.81 13.62 9.65
C SER A 89 13.56 12.32 9.35
N LEU A 90 14.83 12.24 9.75
CA LEU A 90 15.71 11.10 9.42
C LEU A 90 15.49 9.89 10.35
N TYR A 91 14.84 10.11 11.48
CA TYR A 91 14.61 9.16 12.56
C TYR A 91 15.87 8.38 13.00
N GLU A 92 16.89 9.14 13.39
CA GLU A 92 18.13 8.70 14.01
C GLU A 92 18.17 9.14 15.48
N PRO A 93 17.38 8.50 16.38
CA PRO A 93 17.16 9.00 17.74
C PRO A 93 18.44 9.07 18.58
N GLN A 94 19.40 8.18 18.35
CA GLN A 94 20.68 8.22 19.07
C GLN A 94 21.53 9.42 18.65
N VAL A 95 21.56 9.74 17.36
CA VAL A 95 22.27 10.91 16.82
C VAL A 95 21.62 12.20 17.31
N ALA A 96 20.29 12.28 17.25
CA ALA A 96 19.53 13.41 17.78
C ALA A 96 19.79 13.65 19.28
N LEU A 97 19.76 12.58 20.08
CA LEU A 97 20.05 12.65 21.51
C LEU A 97 21.51 13.01 21.79
N ALA A 98 22.46 12.65 20.92
CA ALA A 98 23.86 13.05 21.07
C ALA A 98 24.03 14.56 20.87
N HIS A 99 23.44 15.14 19.83
CA HIS A 99 23.52 16.58 19.57
C HIS A 99 22.87 17.42 20.67
N ILE A 100 21.70 17.01 21.17
CA ILE A 100 21.04 17.78 22.23
C ILE A 100 21.76 17.64 23.58
N LYS A 101 22.40 16.50 23.85
CA LYS A 101 23.31 16.34 25.01
C LYS A 101 24.54 17.21 24.86
N GLN A 102 25.09 17.33 23.65
CA GLN A 102 26.18 18.25 23.36
C GLN A 102 25.75 19.70 23.63
N CYS A 103 24.54 20.11 23.24
CA CYS A 103 24.04 21.45 23.58
C CYS A 103 24.05 21.68 25.10
N LEU A 104 23.50 20.72 25.86
CA LEU A 104 23.47 20.77 27.33
C LEU A 104 24.85 20.65 27.98
N HIS A 105 25.84 20.13 27.28
CA HIS A 105 27.22 20.09 27.77
C HIS A 105 27.82 21.50 27.79
N TYR A 106 27.56 22.31 26.75
CA TYR A 106 28.05 23.68 26.66
C TYR A 106 27.22 24.68 27.48
N ASP A 107 25.90 24.48 27.55
CA ASP A 107 25.03 25.24 28.45
C ASP A 107 24.05 24.30 29.19
N PRO A 108 24.42 23.85 30.41
CA PRO A 108 23.58 22.99 31.23
C PRO A 108 22.28 23.63 31.67
N GLU A 109 22.10 24.95 31.58
CA GLU A 109 20.90 25.68 31.99
C GLU A 109 20.02 26.13 30.80
N ASP A 110 20.42 25.84 29.57
CA ASP A 110 19.65 26.22 28.39
C ASP A 110 18.25 25.61 28.39
N LYS A 111 17.24 26.48 28.42
CA LYS A 111 15.83 26.07 28.52
C LYS A 111 15.35 25.28 27.30
N ALA A 112 15.76 25.67 26.09
CA ALA A 112 15.29 24.99 24.89
C ALA A 112 15.95 23.62 24.74
N CYS A 113 17.25 23.51 25.01
CA CYS A 113 17.95 22.23 24.96
C CYS A 113 17.44 21.27 26.04
N LYS A 114 17.12 21.76 27.25
CA LYS A 114 16.46 20.95 28.29
C LYS A 114 15.07 20.48 27.84
N ALA A 115 14.27 21.39 27.27
CA ALA A 115 12.91 21.08 26.82
C ALA A 115 12.93 20.04 25.69
N LEU A 116 13.76 20.26 24.67
CA LEU A 116 13.90 19.34 23.54
C LEU A 116 14.45 17.98 24.00
N PHE A 117 15.50 17.93 24.83
CA PHE A 117 16.04 16.66 25.35
C PHE A 117 14.98 15.84 26.08
N ARG A 118 14.20 16.46 26.97
CA ARG A 118 13.11 15.78 27.69
C ARG A 118 12.03 15.29 26.74
N LYS A 119 11.67 16.10 25.74
CA LYS A 119 10.67 15.76 24.73
C LYS A 119 11.11 14.57 23.88
N LEU A 120 12.32 14.60 23.32
CA LEU A 120 12.88 13.50 22.53
C LEU A 120 12.99 12.21 23.36
N LYS A 121 13.41 12.32 24.63
CA LYS A 121 13.45 11.17 25.56
C LYS A 121 12.06 10.59 25.85
N LYS A 122 11.06 11.45 26.05
CA LYS A 122 9.66 11.03 26.24
C LYS A 122 9.16 10.30 25.00
N TYR A 123 9.32 10.90 23.82
CA TYR A 123 8.86 10.32 22.56
C TYR A 123 9.52 8.99 22.28
N GLU A 124 10.84 8.87 22.48
CA GLU A 124 11.54 7.61 22.25
C GLU A 124 11.08 6.50 23.20
N LYS A 125 10.83 6.84 24.47
CA LYS A 125 10.24 5.91 25.44
C LYS A 125 8.84 5.49 25.01
N ASP A 126 8.03 6.43 24.53
CA ASP A 126 6.67 6.16 24.09
C ASP A 126 6.65 5.30 22.82
N VAL A 127 7.51 5.57 21.82
CA VAL A 127 7.70 4.71 20.63
C VAL A 127 8.07 3.28 21.04
N SER A 128 9.12 3.14 21.86
CA SER A 128 9.58 1.84 22.36
C SER A 128 8.47 1.09 23.11
N LYS A 129 7.64 1.83 23.87
CA LYS A 129 6.53 1.23 24.61
C LYS A 129 5.41 0.75 23.69
N VAL A 130 5.09 1.50 22.65
CA VAL A 130 4.10 1.10 21.65
C VAL A 130 4.60 -0.12 20.87
N ASP A 131 5.89 -0.17 20.50
CA ASP A 131 6.52 -1.35 19.89
C ASP A 131 6.38 -2.59 20.79
N GLU A 132 6.69 -2.46 22.09
CA GLU A 132 6.53 -3.54 23.07
C GLU A 132 5.08 -4.02 23.19
N ASP A 133 4.14 -3.07 23.28
CA ASP A 133 2.72 -3.37 23.42
C ASP A 133 2.14 -4.00 22.15
N LEU A 134 2.63 -3.63 20.97
CA LEU A 134 2.31 -4.28 19.69
C LEU A 134 2.71 -5.75 19.69
N VAL A 135 3.96 -6.05 20.07
CA VAL A 135 4.46 -7.44 20.17
C VAL A 135 3.64 -8.24 21.17
N LYS A 136 3.29 -7.63 22.31
CA LYS A 136 2.48 -8.26 23.36
C LYS A 136 0.97 -8.23 23.08
N LYS A 137 0.54 -7.75 21.91
CA LYS A 137 -0.86 -7.61 21.49
C LYS A 137 -1.73 -6.80 22.47
N ARG A 138 -1.13 -5.85 23.19
CA ARG A 138 -1.80 -4.92 24.10
C ARG A 138 -2.31 -3.70 23.34
N PHE A 139 -3.22 -3.93 22.40
CA PHE A 139 -3.64 -2.90 21.45
C PHE A 139 -4.28 -1.68 22.11
N ALA A 140 -5.08 -1.85 23.16
CA ALA A 140 -5.72 -0.72 23.84
C ALA A 140 -4.70 0.27 24.45
N THR A 141 -3.63 -0.23 25.07
CA THR A 141 -2.58 0.64 25.63
C THR A 141 -1.74 1.28 24.53
N ALA A 142 -1.45 0.53 23.47
CA ALA A 142 -0.76 1.02 22.28
C ALA A 142 -1.54 2.16 21.60
N VAL A 143 -2.85 2.00 21.34
CA VAL A 143 -3.71 3.04 20.74
C VAL A 143 -3.75 4.29 21.61
N ASN A 144 -4.02 4.13 22.91
CA ASN A 144 -4.10 5.26 23.85
C ASN A 144 -2.82 6.10 23.90
N LYS A 145 -1.67 5.49 23.62
CA LYS A 145 -0.38 6.17 23.59
C LYS A 145 -0.07 6.77 22.22
N LEU A 146 -0.27 5.98 21.16
CA LEU A 146 0.12 6.31 19.80
C LEU A 146 -0.84 7.32 19.16
N VAL A 147 -2.14 7.04 19.24
CA VAL A 147 -3.21 7.81 18.57
C VAL A 147 -3.91 8.74 19.54
N GLY A 148 -3.96 8.37 20.82
CA GLY A 148 -4.68 9.11 21.86
C GLY A 148 -6.12 8.65 22.01
N SER A 149 -6.77 9.10 23.08
CA SER A 149 -8.18 8.81 23.38
C SER A 149 -8.79 9.88 24.28
N GLY A 150 -10.04 10.26 23.99
CA GLY A 150 -10.71 11.35 24.68
C GLY A 150 -9.92 12.66 24.56
N GLU A 151 -9.57 13.25 25.71
CA GLU A 151 -8.78 14.49 25.78
C GLU A 151 -7.26 14.25 25.63
N ARG A 152 -6.80 13.00 25.65
CA ARG A 152 -5.37 12.69 25.53
C ARG A 152 -4.93 12.78 24.08
N ILE A 153 -4.05 13.73 23.81
CA ILE A 153 -3.32 13.85 22.54
C ILE A 153 -2.35 12.67 22.41
N GLY A 154 -2.39 11.98 21.27
CA GLY A 154 -1.49 10.87 20.96
C GLY A 154 -0.16 11.32 20.39
N LEU A 155 0.85 10.46 20.51
CA LEU A 155 2.19 10.70 19.99
C LEU A 155 2.20 11.11 18.51
N ILE A 156 1.33 10.51 17.69
CA ILE A 156 1.21 10.87 16.27
C ILE A 156 0.89 12.36 16.09
N THR A 157 -0.11 12.86 16.80
CA THR A 157 -0.50 14.28 16.70
C THR A 157 0.63 15.18 17.17
N GLU A 158 1.26 14.84 18.30
CA GLU A 158 2.39 15.60 18.83
C GLU A 158 3.56 15.63 17.82
N VAL A 159 3.85 14.53 17.13
CA VAL A 159 4.93 14.45 16.12
C VAL A 159 4.55 15.16 14.81
N ASP A 160 3.30 15.04 14.36
CA ASP A 160 2.81 15.71 13.15
C ASP A 160 2.96 17.24 13.28
N GLU A 161 2.63 17.80 14.44
CA GLU A 161 2.80 19.22 14.74
C GLU A 161 4.28 19.65 14.69
N GLU A 162 5.18 18.87 15.27
CA GLU A 162 6.61 19.16 15.29
C GLU A 162 7.26 19.10 13.90
N VAL A 163 6.88 18.10 13.09
CA VAL A 163 7.34 18.00 11.71
C VAL A 163 6.88 19.22 10.91
N ASN A 164 5.62 19.65 11.08
CA ASN A 164 5.09 20.82 10.39
C ASN A 164 5.81 22.12 10.80
N VAL A 165 6.18 22.29 12.07
CA VAL A 165 6.95 23.44 12.55
C VAL A 165 8.36 23.41 11.95
N MET A 166 9.06 22.28 12.08
CA MET A 166 10.42 22.09 11.54
C MET A 166 10.46 22.35 10.03
N GLU A 167 9.54 21.77 9.26
CA GLU A 167 9.48 21.97 7.81
C GLU A 167 9.30 23.45 7.43
N LYS A 168 8.49 24.21 8.19
CA LYS A 168 8.29 25.64 7.95
C LYS A 168 9.54 26.46 8.29
N GLU A 169 10.15 26.21 9.44
CA GLU A 169 11.37 26.91 9.88
C GLU A 169 12.54 26.67 8.93
N MET A 170 12.64 25.47 8.36
CA MET A 170 13.69 25.09 7.41
C MET A 170 13.36 25.46 5.96
N ASN A 171 12.17 26.02 5.67
CA ASN A 171 11.67 26.26 4.31
C ASN A 171 11.70 25.00 3.43
N ALA A 172 11.29 23.87 4.01
CA ALA A 172 11.43 22.52 3.48
C ALA A 172 10.09 21.76 3.44
N VAL A 173 8.96 22.48 3.40
CA VAL A 173 7.62 21.89 3.42
C VAL A 173 7.45 20.85 2.32
N GLY A 174 7.13 19.61 2.74
CA GLY A 174 6.96 18.47 1.86
C GLY A 174 8.23 17.91 1.22
N LYS A 175 9.42 18.44 1.55
CA LYS A 175 10.72 17.96 1.04
C LYS A 175 11.46 17.07 2.03
N MET A 176 11.10 17.12 3.31
CA MET A 176 11.77 16.37 4.36
C MET A 176 11.37 14.89 4.32
N PRO A 177 12.30 13.93 4.43
CA PRO A 177 11.99 12.54 4.71
C PRO A 177 11.07 12.43 5.93
N LYS A 178 10.04 11.58 5.85
CA LYS A 178 9.01 11.44 6.90
C LYS A 178 9.17 10.13 7.68
N ARG A 179 10.40 9.72 8.00
CA ARG A 179 10.70 8.35 8.49
C ARG A 179 10.04 8.05 9.83
N LEU A 180 10.04 9.00 10.77
CA LEU A 180 9.34 8.82 12.05
C LEU A 180 7.82 8.76 11.84
N GLN A 181 7.23 9.68 11.08
CA GLN A 181 5.79 9.66 10.78
C GLN A 181 5.38 8.34 10.11
N LEU A 182 6.14 7.88 9.12
CA LEU A 182 5.93 6.60 8.46
C LEU A 182 5.92 5.45 9.48
N LYS A 183 6.93 5.38 10.36
CA LYS A 183 6.97 4.37 11.43
C LYS A 183 5.70 4.41 12.29
N LEU A 184 5.30 5.59 12.77
CA LEU A 184 4.13 5.73 13.65
C LEU A 184 2.81 5.39 12.93
N TYR A 185 2.66 5.78 11.67
CA TYR A 185 1.46 5.49 10.87
C TYR A 185 1.35 4.01 10.54
N LYS A 186 2.48 3.34 10.22
CA LYS A 186 2.55 1.89 10.06
C LYS A 186 2.11 1.17 11.33
N MET A 187 2.59 1.61 12.49
CA MET A 187 2.18 1.05 13.79
C MET A 187 0.67 1.22 14.00
N ALA A 188 0.09 2.39 13.71
CA ALA A 188 -1.35 2.62 13.84
C ALA A 188 -2.18 1.76 12.88
N CYS A 189 -1.80 1.72 11.59
CA CYS A 189 -2.42 0.86 10.56
C CYS A 189 -2.45 -0.60 11.01
N ARG A 190 -1.31 -1.13 11.48
CA ARG A 190 -1.20 -2.49 12.00
C ARG A 190 -2.09 -2.74 13.22
N ILE A 191 -2.10 -1.83 14.20
CA ILE A 191 -2.90 -2.00 15.42
C ILE A 191 -4.39 -2.11 15.08
N TYR A 192 -4.92 -1.22 14.25
CA TYR A 192 -6.34 -1.23 13.90
C TYR A 192 -6.72 -2.39 12.98
N SER A 193 -5.80 -2.80 12.09
CA SER A 193 -5.99 -3.98 11.25
C SER A 193 -6.16 -5.25 12.10
N GLU A 194 -5.30 -5.44 13.10
CA GLU A 194 -5.38 -6.56 14.06
C GLU A 194 -6.66 -6.51 14.91
N GLN A 195 -7.19 -5.32 15.17
CA GLN A 195 -8.47 -5.11 15.86
C GLN A 195 -9.69 -5.27 14.96
N LYS A 196 -9.49 -5.44 13.64
CA LYS A 196 -10.55 -5.47 12.61
C LYS A 196 -11.42 -4.20 12.60
N ASP A 197 -10.83 -3.07 12.98
CA ASP A 197 -11.50 -1.76 12.88
C ASP A 197 -11.27 -1.21 11.46
N THR A 198 -12.21 -1.51 10.55
CA THR A 198 -12.11 -1.13 9.13
C THR A 198 -11.86 0.36 8.96
N LYS A 199 -12.65 1.21 9.64
CA LYS A 199 -12.59 2.66 9.47
C LYS A 199 -11.22 3.21 9.85
N ASN A 200 -10.69 2.80 10.99
CA ASN A 200 -9.38 3.29 11.44
C ASN A 200 -8.22 2.63 10.69
N THR A 201 -8.37 1.36 10.28
CA THR A 201 -7.38 0.69 9.42
C THR A 201 -7.20 1.47 8.11
N LEU A 202 -8.28 1.73 7.37
CA LEU A 202 -8.22 2.49 6.12
C LEU A 202 -7.58 3.88 6.34
N LYS A 203 -8.04 4.62 7.37
CA LYS A 203 -7.50 5.94 7.71
C LYS A 203 -5.97 5.94 7.88
N TRP A 204 -5.43 4.99 8.64
CA TRP A 204 -4.00 4.96 8.96
C TRP A 204 -3.17 4.34 7.85
N CYS A 205 -3.66 3.30 7.19
CA CYS A 205 -2.97 2.72 6.04
C CYS A 205 -2.92 3.73 4.88
N ASP A 206 -3.97 4.53 4.64
CA ASP A 206 -3.94 5.62 3.66
C ASP A 206 -2.88 6.68 3.99
N LYS A 207 -2.73 7.03 5.28
CA LYS A 207 -1.68 7.94 5.73
C LYS A 207 -0.29 7.35 5.50
N THR A 208 -0.09 6.05 5.76
CA THR A 208 1.15 5.34 5.45
C THR A 208 1.45 5.37 3.95
N LEU A 209 0.47 5.00 3.11
CA LEU A 209 0.62 4.89 1.66
C LEU A 209 0.81 6.23 0.94
N LYS A 210 0.43 7.35 1.59
CA LYS A 210 0.78 8.69 1.13
C LYS A 210 2.27 9.02 1.29
N ILE A 211 2.97 8.35 2.20
CA ILE A 211 4.41 8.52 2.43
C ILE A 211 5.20 7.45 1.68
N ASP A 212 4.77 6.19 1.77
CA ASP A 212 5.38 5.06 1.08
C ASP A 212 4.28 4.27 0.35
N GLU A 213 4.11 4.56 -0.94
CA GLU A 213 3.04 3.98 -1.75
C GLU A 213 3.17 2.47 -1.99
N ASN A 214 4.34 1.89 -1.68
CA ASN A 214 4.68 0.49 -1.89
C ASN A 214 4.82 -0.26 -0.54
N ASP A 215 4.40 0.36 0.57
CA ASP A 215 4.41 -0.27 1.88
C ASP A 215 3.53 -1.53 1.89
N THR A 216 4.18 -2.70 1.91
CA THR A 216 3.50 -3.98 1.72
C THR A 216 2.50 -4.26 2.84
N ASP A 217 2.86 -3.96 4.09
CA ASP A 217 1.99 -4.22 5.25
C ASP A 217 0.70 -3.39 5.19
N ALA A 218 0.80 -2.12 4.78
CA ALA A 218 -0.35 -1.25 4.61
C ALA A 218 -1.23 -1.66 3.42
N LEU A 219 -0.63 -2.01 2.27
CA LEU A 219 -1.37 -2.53 1.11
C LEU A 219 -2.11 -3.82 1.46
N MET A 220 -1.47 -4.76 2.16
CA MET A 220 -2.10 -5.99 2.63
C MET A 220 -3.25 -5.71 3.59
N SER A 221 -3.02 -4.87 4.61
CA SER A 221 -4.05 -4.54 5.60
C SER A 221 -5.27 -3.89 4.95
N ARG A 222 -5.07 -2.98 3.99
CA ARG A 222 -6.15 -2.35 3.23
C ARG A 222 -6.85 -3.33 2.29
N GLY A 223 -6.10 -4.19 1.61
CA GLY A 223 -6.65 -5.27 0.79
C GLY A 223 -7.54 -6.23 1.59
N GLU A 224 -7.14 -6.60 2.81
CA GLU A 224 -7.98 -7.39 3.73
C GLU A 224 -9.27 -6.65 4.11
N MET A 225 -9.21 -5.34 4.35
CA MET A 225 -10.42 -4.55 4.62
C MET A 225 -11.38 -4.56 3.43
N TYR A 226 -10.87 -4.37 2.21
CA TYR A 226 -11.69 -4.46 1.00
C TYR A 226 -12.28 -5.84 0.78
N LEU A 227 -11.56 -6.92 1.11
CA LEU A 227 -12.14 -8.28 1.07
C LEU A 227 -13.30 -8.45 2.05
N ASN A 228 -13.20 -7.88 3.24
CA ASN A 228 -14.27 -7.96 4.24
C ASN A 228 -15.52 -7.16 3.83
N ASP A 229 -15.32 -6.07 3.10
CA ASP A 229 -16.40 -5.22 2.56
C ASP A 229 -16.89 -5.70 1.17
N GLU A 230 -16.45 -6.88 0.71
CA GLU A 230 -16.79 -7.49 -0.59
C GLU A 230 -16.41 -6.63 -1.82
N LEU A 231 -15.48 -5.69 -1.64
CA LEU A 231 -14.87 -4.86 -2.69
C LEU A 231 -13.72 -5.64 -3.34
N TYR A 232 -14.06 -6.73 -4.04
CA TYR A 232 -13.08 -7.70 -4.49
C TYR A 232 -12.13 -7.16 -5.58
N GLU A 233 -12.59 -6.25 -6.43
CA GLU A 233 -11.75 -5.65 -7.48
C GLU A 233 -10.67 -4.75 -6.89
N GLU A 234 -11.05 -3.92 -5.91
CA GLU A 234 -10.15 -3.06 -5.14
C GLU A 234 -9.15 -3.90 -4.36
N ALA A 235 -9.61 -4.97 -3.70
CA ALA A 235 -8.74 -5.90 -2.98
C ALA A 235 -7.68 -6.53 -3.89
N VAL A 236 -8.08 -7.06 -5.06
CA VAL A 236 -7.14 -7.69 -6.01
C VAL A 236 -6.12 -6.66 -6.51
N ARG A 237 -6.54 -5.44 -6.84
CA ARG A 237 -5.65 -4.37 -7.31
C ARG A 237 -4.57 -4.04 -6.26
N GLU A 238 -4.99 -3.85 -5.01
CA GLU A 238 -4.08 -3.55 -3.90
C GLU A 238 -3.09 -4.68 -3.65
N LEU A 239 -3.58 -5.92 -3.61
CA LEU A 239 -2.76 -7.09 -3.30
C LEU A 239 -1.80 -7.45 -4.44
N ASN A 240 -2.15 -7.14 -5.69
CA ASN A 240 -1.21 -7.21 -6.81
C ASN A 240 -0.07 -6.22 -6.62
N LYS A 241 -0.36 -4.95 -6.27
CA LYS A 241 0.67 -3.95 -5.98
C LYS A 241 1.56 -4.39 -4.82
N ALA A 242 0.98 -4.97 -3.76
CA ALA A 242 1.74 -5.53 -2.65
C ALA A 242 2.68 -6.67 -3.11
N ASN A 243 2.20 -7.56 -3.99
CA ASN A 243 2.97 -8.69 -4.50
C ASN A 243 4.13 -8.25 -5.39
N GLU A 244 3.91 -7.24 -6.24
CA GLU A 244 4.94 -6.62 -7.08
C GLU A 244 6.03 -5.95 -6.21
N SER A 245 5.63 -5.23 -5.16
CA SER A 245 6.54 -4.52 -4.26
C SER A 245 7.54 -5.45 -3.54
N VAL A 246 7.17 -6.71 -3.34
CA VAL A 246 8.02 -7.74 -2.73
C VAL A 246 8.62 -8.73 -3.73
N GLY A 247 8.57 -8.42 -5.02
CA GLY A 247 9.15 -9.25 -6.09
C GLY A 247 8.48 -10.62 -6.25
N GLY A 248 7.24 -10.77 -5.79
CA GLY A 248 6.48 -12.01 -5.91
C GLY A 248 7.08 -13.19 -5.12
N GLN A 249 7.83 -12.94 -4.05
CA GLN A 249 8.41 -14.01 -3.23
C GLN A 249 7.70 -14.22 -1.89
N ASN A 250 6.95 -13.23 -1.40
CA ASN A 250 6.29 -13.31 -0.11
C ASN A 250 5.05 -14.23 -0.18
N GLN A 251 5.11 -15.35 0.55
CA GLN A 251 4.06 -16.35 0.59
C GLN A 251 2.74 -15.81 1.16
N GLN A 252 2.79 -14.96 2.18
CA GLN A 252 1.60 -14.40 2.82
C GLN A 252 0.83 -13.49 1.84
N VAL A 253 1.55 -12.67 1.08
CA VAL A 253 0.95 -11.81 0.04
C VAL A 253 0.29 -12.66 -1.05
N LYS A 254 0.96 -13.72 -1.51
CA LYS A 254 0.42 -14.63 -2.52
C LYS A 254 -0.86 -15.32 -2.07
N GLU A 255 -0.87 -15.84 -0.85
CA GLU A 255 -2.05 -16.53 -0.31
C GLU A 255 -3.25 -15.58 -0.23
N LEU A 256 -3.02 -14.35 0.24
CA LEU A 256 -4.05 -13.34 0.34
C LEU A 256 -4.53 -12.87 -1.04
N LEU A 257 -3.62 -12.68 -2.00
CA LEU A 257 -3.95 -12.33 -3.39
C LEU A 257 -4.75 -13.44 -4.07
N ASN A 258 -4.33 -14.71 -3.93
CA ASN A 258 -5.06 -15.86 -4.49
C ASN A 258 -6.46 -15.96 -3.90
N LYS A 259 -6.60 -15.73 -2.59
CA LYS A 259 -7.91 -15.65 -1.93
C LYS A 259 -8.77 -14.53 -2.55
N ALA A 260 -8.20 -13.34 -2.73
CA ALA A 260 -8.91 -12.21 -3.33
C ALA A 260 -9.37 -12.50 -4.77
N GLN A 261 -8.49 -13.06 -5.60
CA GLN A 261 -8.80 -13.45 -6.98
C GLN A 261 -9.89 -14.52 -7.03
N ARG A 262 -9.85 -15.51 -6.15
CA ARG A 262 -10.89 -16.54 -6.05
C ARG A 262 -12.24 -15.94 -5.71
N LEU A 263 -12.28 -15.04 -4.72
CA LEU A 263 -13.51 -14.37 -4.28
C LEU A 263 -14.06 -13.43 -5.36
N LEU A 264 -13.19 -12.68 -6.04
CA LEU A 264 -13.57 -11.86 -7.19
C LEU A 264 -14.23 -12.72 -8.28
N LYS A 265 -13.57 -13.80 -8.67
CA LYS A 265 -14.11 -14.72 -9.68
C LYS A 265 -15.45 -15.30 -9.23
N GLN A 266 -15.54 -15.77 -7.99
CA GLN A 266 -16.80 -16.29 -7.43
C GLN A 266 -17.93 -15.24 -7.45
N SER A 267 -17.63 -13.96 -7.21
CA SER A 267 -18.61 -12.87 -7.23
C SER A 267 -19.12 -12.55 -8.64
N GLN A 268 -18.28 -12.72 -9.67
CA GLN A 268 -18.61 -12.50 -11.06
C GLN A 268 -19.29 -13.72 -11.71
N THR A 269 -19.08 -14.91 -11.14
CA THR A 269 -19.64 -16.15 -11.68
C THR A 269 -21.13 -16.27 -11.33
N LYS A 270 -21.94 -16.73 -12.29
CA LYS A 270 -23.38 -16.98 -12.08
C LYS A 270 -23.57 -17.93 -10.89
N ASP A 271 -24.48 -17.60 -9.97
CA ASP A 271 -24.84 -18.50 -8.87
C ASP A 271 -25.75 -19.63 -9.39
N TYR A 272 -25.15 -20.72 -9.85
CA TYR A 272 -25.86 -21.90 -10.37
C TYR A 272 -26.75 -22.59 -9.33
N TYR A 273 -26.43 -22.49 -8.04
CA TYR A 273 -27.28 -23.01 -6.98
C TYR A 273 -28.59 -22.21 -6.91
N LYS A 274 -28.49 -20.88 -7.04
CA LYS A 274 -29.65 -19.99 -7.11
C LYS A 274 -30.47 -20.24 -8.38
N ILE A 275 -29.83 -20.49 -9.53
CA ILE A 275 -30.53 -20.84 -10.79
C ILE A 275 -31.34 -22.12 -10.63
N LEU A 276 -30.79 -23.17 -10.00
CA LEU A 276 -31.52 -24.40 -9.72
C LEU A 276 -32.46 -24.33 -8.51
N GLY A 277 -32.40 -23.26 -7.71
CA GLY A 277 -33.21 -23.10 -6.50
C GLY A 277 -32.86 -24.09 -5.40
N VAL A 278 -31.58 -24.49 -5.30
CA VAL A 278 -31.07 -25.43 -4.30
C VAL A 278 -30.06 -24.76 -3.38
N THR A 279 -29.88 -25.27 -2.16
CA THR A 279 -28.85 -24.78 -1.24
C THR A 279 -27.45 -25.24 -1.68
N ARG A 280 -26.41 -24.52 -1.27
CA ARG A 280 -25.01 -24.94 -1.53
C ARG A 280 -24.65 -26.30 -0.90
N GLN A 281 -25.39 -26.71 0.13
CA GLN A 281 -25.25 -28.01 0.79
C GLN A 281 -26.02 -29.13 0.09
N ALA A 282 -26.74 -28.83 -1.01
CA ALA A 282 -27.60 -29.80 -1.67
C ALA A 282 -26.81 -31.01 -2.17
N ASP A 283 -27.38 -32.20 -1.97
CA ASP A 283 -26.75 -33.43 -2.44
C ASP A 283 -26.95 -33.62 -3.95
N LYS A 284 -26.23 -34.59 -4.54
CA LYS A 284 -26.33 -34.88 -5.99
C LYS A 284 -27.74 -35.26 -6.43
N ARG A 285 -28.57 -35.82 -5.53
CA ARG A 285 -29.94 -36.24 -5.84
C ARG A 285 -30.88 -35.04 -5.87
N GLU A 286 -30.73 -34.12 -4.92
CA GLU A 286 -31.47 -32.86 -4.84
C GLU A 286 -31.19 -31.97 -6.06
N ILE A 287 -29.92 -31.82 -6.45
CA ILE A 287 -29.52 -31.08 -7.65
C ILE A 287 -30.18 -31.68 -8.91
N ARG A 288 -30.12 -33.01 -9.07
CA ARG A 288 -30.75 -33.71 -10.21
C ARG A 288 -32.28 -33.57 -10.21
N LYS A 289 -32.92 -33.60 -9.05
CA LYS A 289 -34.37 -33.46 -8.90
C LYS A 289 -34.80 -32.04 -9.27
N ALA A 290 -34.09 -31.02 -8.79
CA ALA A 290 -34.36 -29.63 -9.11
C ALA A 290 -34.20 -29.35 -10.61
N TYR A 291 -33.11 -29.85 -11.21
CA TYR A 291 -32.89 -29.76 -12.66
C TYR A 291 -34.05 -30.35 -13.46
N ARG A 292 -34.47 -31.59 -13.18
CA ARG A 292 -35.58 -32.24 -13.92
C ARG A 292 -36.88 -31.44 -13.81
N LYS A 293 -37.18 -30.91 -12.62
CA LYS A 293 -38.36 -30.09 -12.38
C LYS A 293 -38.32 -28.80 -13.21
N LEU A 294 -37.20 -28.09 -13.18
CA LEU A 294 -37.04 -26.83 -13.92
C LEU A 294 -37.00 -27.06 -15.42
N ALA A 295 -36.32 -28.11 -15.90
CA ALA A 295 -36.27 -28.49 -17.30
C ALA A 295 -37.65 -28.82 -17.88
N GLN A 296 -38.54 -29.44 -17.09
CA GLN A 296 -39.92 -29.70 -17.53
C GLN A 296 -40.78 -28.44 -17.62
N ILE A 297 -40.53 -27.46 -16.73
CA ILE A 297 -41.26 -26.19 -16.68
C ILE A 297 -40.80 -25.24 -17.79
N TRP A 298 -39.49 -25.16 -18.02
CA TRP A 298 -38.86 -24.21 -18.94
C TRP A 298 -38.53 -24.81 -20.31
N HIS A 299 -39.02 -26.01 -20.63
CA HIS A 299 -38.82 -26.60 -21.96
C HIS A 299 -39.53 -25.73 -23.02
N PRO A 300 -38.85 -25.34 -24.13
CA PRO A 300 -39.45 -24.48 -25.17
C PRO A 300 -40.80 -25.00 -25.67
N ASP A 301 -40.92 -26.31 -25.91
CA ASP A 301 -42.16 -26.93 -26.40
C ASP A 301 -43.29 -27.04 -25.36
N LYS A 302 -43.01 -26.87 -24.06
CA LYS A 302 -43.98 -27.10 -22.97
C LYS A 302 -44.31 -25.85 -22.17
N TYR A 303 -43.52 -24.79 -22.33
CA TYR A 303 -43.76 -23.54 -21.62
C TYR A 303 -44.98 -22.82 -22.21
N THR A 304 -45.94 -22.46 -21.36
CA THR A 304 -47.21 -21.83 -21.75
C THR A 304 -47.41 -20.45 -21.12
N GLY A 305 -46.34 -19.82 -20.62
CA GLY A 305 -46.41 -18.49 -20.00
C GLY A 305 -46.11 -17.35 -20.98
N ASP A 306 -46.01 -16.13 -20.43
CA ASP A 306 -45.97 -14.88 -21.22
C ASP A 306 -44.57 -14.49 -21.75
N LEU A 307 -43.54 -15.28 -21.48
CA LEU A 307 -42.18 -15.02 -21.96
C LEU A 307 -42.03 -15.41 -23.43
N ASP A 308 -41.24 -14.64 -24.17
CA ASP A 308 -40.88 -14.94 -25.55
C ASP A 308 -39.97 -16.18 -25.65
N SER A 309 -39.90 -16.76 -26.85
CA SER A 309 -39.12 -17.97 -27.13
C SER A 309 -37.65 -17.79 -26.71
N ASP A 310 -37.07 -16.63 -27.02
CA ASP A 310 -35.67 -16.33 -26.74
C ASP A 310 -35.37 -16.28 -25.22
N ALA A 311 -36.27 -15.70 -24.41
CA ALA A 311 -36.10 -15.70 -22.95
C ALA A 311 -36.29 -17.09 -22.33
N VAL A 312 -37.17 -17.92 -22.90
CA VAL A 312 -37.38 -19.31 -22.46
C VAL A 312 -36.14 -20.15 -22.79
N GLU A 313 -35.61 -20.03 -23.99
CA GLU A 313 -34.36 -20.69 -24.40
C GLU A 313 -33.19 -20.26 -23.53
N LYS A 314 -33.07 -18.96 -23.23
CA LYS A 314 -32.03 -18.45 -22.33
C LYS A 314 -32.12 -19.03 -20.93
N LYS A 315 -33.33 -19.11 -20.36
CA LYS A 315 -33.56 -19.73 -19.04
C LYS A 315 -33.24 -21.23 -19.05
N MET A 316 -33.65 -21.94 -20.10
CA MET A 316 -33.35 -23.36 -20.24
C MET A 316 -31.84 -23.61 -20.39
N SER A 317 -31.16 -22.74 -21.15
CA SER A 317 -29.71 -22.74 -21.28
C SER A 317 -29.02 -22.51 -19.93
N ASP A 318 -29.45 -21.51 -19.15
CA ASP A 318 -28.92 -21.25 -17.79
C ASP A 318 -29.14 -22.44 -16.85
N ILE A 319 -30.30 -23.12 -16.93
CA ILE A 319 -30.62 -24.32 -16.13
C ILE A 319 -29.72 -25.50 -16.51
N ASN A 320 -29.50 -25.72 -17.81
CA ASN A 320 -28.60 -26.77 -18.31
C ASN A 320 -27.16 -26.50 -17.88
N GLN A 321 -26.70 -25.27 -18.06
CA GLN A 321 -25.38 -24.81 -17.64
C GLN A 321 -25.20 -25.02 -16.12
N ALA A 322 -26.20 -24.62 -15.31
CA ALA A 322 -26.19 -24.81 -13.88
C ALA A 322 -26.08 -26.29 -13.47
N TYR A 323 -26.80 -27.18 -14.14
CA TYR A 323 -26.75 -28.60 -13.84
C TYR A 323 -25.38 -29.22 -14.18
N GLU A 324 -24.80 -28.88 -15.32
CA GLU A 324 -23.49 -29.39 -15.72
C GLU A 324 -22.37 -28.87 -14.81
N VAL A 325 -22.38 -27.59 -14.44
CA VAL A 325 -21.39 -27.03 -13.51
C VAL A 325 -21.51 -27.66 -12.12
N LEU A 326 -22.72 -27.83 -11.59
CA LEU A 326 -22.92 -28.39 -10.25
C LEU A 326 -22.63 -29.88 -10.15
N LYS A 327 -22.55 -30.63 -11.27
CA LYS A 327 -21.95 -31.98 -11.26
C LYS A 327 -20.47 -31.94 -10.87
N MET A 328 -19.77 -30.86 -11.20
CA MET A 328 -18.38 -30.58 -10.89
C MET A 328 -18.25 -29.54 -9.75
N ARG A 329 -19.16 -29.57 -8.77
CA ARG A 329 -19.23 -28.58 -7.67
C ARG A 329 -17.92 -28.27 -6.97
N ALA A 330 -17.02 -29.25 -6.81
CA ALA A 330 -15.74 -29.03 -6.15
C ALA A 330 -14.83 -28.07 -6.95
N GLN A 331 -14.86 -28.14 -8.29
CA GLN A 331 -14.13 -27.21 -9.16
C GLN A 331 -14.79 -25.83 -9.10
N PHE A 332 -16.11 -25.78 -9.24
CA PHE A 332 -16.88 -24.53 -9.16
C PHE A 332 -16.71 -23.80 -7.83
N ASP A 333 -16.81 -24.51 -6.70
CA ASP A 333 -16.66 -23.94 -5.36
C ASP A 333 -15.20 -23.46 -5.08
N ASN A 334 -14.23 -23.95 -5.86
CA ASN A 334 -12.84 -23.48 -5.87
C ASN A 334 -12.59 -22.34 -6.86
N GLY A 335 -13.61 -21.87 -7.58
CA GLY A 335 -13.52 -20.81 -8.57
C GLY A 335 -13.18 -21.29 -9.99
N GLU A 336 -13.34 -22.57 -10.31
CA GLU A 336 -13.19 -23.10 -11.67
C GLU A 336 -14.57 -23.32 -12.30
N ASP A 337 -15.00 -22.43 -13.20
CA ASP A 337 -16.23 -22.59 -13.99
C ASP A 337 -15.88 -22.98 -15.44
N PRO A 338 -16.26 -24.20 -15.90
CA PRO A 338 -16.03 -24.68 -17.27
C PRO A 338 -16.70 -23.86 -18.37
N PHE A 339 -17.73 -23.07 -18.03
CA PHE A 339 -18.51 -22.28 -18.99
C PHE A 339 -18.25 -20.78 -18.86
N ASP A 340 -17.32 -20.38 -18.01
CA ASP A 340 -16.87 -18.99 -17.91
C ASP A 340 -15.91 -18.66 -19.05
N SER A 341 -16.38 -17.83 -19.98
CA SER A 341 -15.61 -17.33 -21.13
C SER A 341 -14.36 -16.53 -20.75
N SER A 342 -14.22 -16.08 -19.49
CA SER A 342 -13.02 -15.41 -18.99
C SER A 342 -11.91 -16.38 -18.54
N ALA A 343 -12.23 -17.67 -18.34
CA ALA A 343 -11.27 -18.72 -17.99
C ALA A 343 -10.26 -19.04 -19.12
N ASN A 344 -10.46 -18.47 -20.32
CA ASN A 344 -9.57 -18.62 -21.46
C ASN A 344 -8.54 -17.48 -21.61
N GLN A 345 -8.46 -16.55 -20.64
CA GLN A 345 -7.45 -15.49 -20.59
C GLN A 345 -6.57 -15.62 -19.33
N SER A 346 -5.88 -16.75 -19.20
CA SER A 346 -4.71 -16.82 -18.33
C SER A 346 -3.46 -16.50 -19.17
N PRO A 347 -2.66 -15.46 -18.86
CA PRO A 347 -1.49 -15.08 -19.68
C PRO A 347 -0.35 -16.12 -19.69
N PHE A 348 -0.45 -17.17 -18.86
CA PHE A 348 0.55 -18.21 -18.72
C PHE A 348 -0.13 -19.58 -18.65
N GLY A 349 -0.44 -20.17 -19.81
CA GLY A 349 -0.98 -21.52 -19.87
C GLY A 349 -1.06 -22.01 -21.31
N HIS A 350 -0.18 -22.93 -21.68
CA HIS A 350 -0.10 -23.51 -23.01
C HIS A 350 -1.44 -24.15 -23.42
N GLY A 351 -1.85 -23.83 -24.65
CA GLY A 351 -3.11 -24.25 -25.26
C GLY A 351 -3.24 -25.76 -25.40
N GLY A 352 -4.45 -26.24 -25.10
CA GLY A 352 -4.87 -27.61 -25.29
C GLY A 352 -6.29 -27.82 -24.77
N HIS A 353 -7.28 -27.19 -25.41
CA HIS A 353 -8.68 -27.59 -25.22
C HIS A 353 -8.95 -28.89 -25.99
N PRO A 354 -9.44 -29.96 -25.35
CA PRO A 354 -9.70 -31.25 -26.00
C PRO A 354 -11.06 -31.33 -26.72
N PHE A 355 -11.83 -30.24 -26.76
CA PHE A 355 -13.12 -30.18 -27.44
C PHE A 355 -13.35 -28.79 -28.07
N GLY A 356 -12.97 -28.65 -29.33
CA GLY A 356 -13.34 -27.53 -30.20
C GLY A 356 -12.62 -27.67 -31.54
N GLY A 357 -13.24 -27.63 -32.71
CA GLY A 357 -14.62 -27.41 -33.11
C GLY A 357 -14.61 -27.36 -34.65
N HIS A 358 -15.72 -27.68 -35.30
CA HIS A 358 -15.93 -27.28 -36.70
C HIS A 358 -17.25 -26.51 -36.85
N PRO A 359 -17.21 -25.33 -37.51
CA PRO A 359 -18.35 -24.47 -37.73
C PRO A 359 -19.21 -24.97 -38.89
N PHE A 360 -20.51 -24.74 -38.79
CA PHE A 360 -21.45 -24.88 -39.90
C PHE A 360 -21.02 -24.03 -41.10
N GLY A 361 -20.89 -24.64 -42.28
CA GLY A 361 -20.73 -23.91 -43.54
C GLY A 361 -20.50 -24.78 -44.78
N GLY A 362 -21.57 -25.10 -45.51
CA GLY A 362 -21.53 -25.36 -46.96
C GLY A 362 -21.39 -26.82 -47.44
N HIS A 363 -22.46 -27.38 -48.02
CA HIS A 363 -22.37 -28.51 -48.96
C HIS A 363 -21.99 -28.00 -50.36
N PRO A 364 -21.16 -28.75 -51.12
CA PRO A 364 -21.74 -29.61 -52.16
C PRO A 364 -21.01 -30.96 -52.40
N PHE A 365 -21.81 -31.98 -52.75
CA PHE A 365 -21.47 -33.23 -53.47
C PHE A 365 -20.54 -34.28 -52.85
N GLY A 366 -21.02 -35.54 -52.85
CA GLY A 366 -20.17 -36.73 -53.04
C GLY A 366 -20.49 -37.91 -52.12
N GLY A 367 -21.14 -38.95 -52.66
CA GLY A 367 -21.67 -40.10 -51.93
C GLY A 367 -20.67 -40.95 -51.13
N GLY A 368 -21.22 -41.69 -50.16
CA GLY A 368 -20.54 -42.77 -49.45
C GLY A 368 -21.21 -43.14 -48.13
N GLN A 369 -21.93 -44.27 -48.11
CA GLN A 369 -22.51 -44.94 -46.94
C GLN A 369 -21.56 -45.00 -45.73
N PHE A 370 -22.08 -44.83 -44.50
CA PHE A 370 -21.92 -45.69 -43.30
C PHE A 370 -22.75 -45.12 -42.11
N PRO A 371 -23.05 -45.88 -41.03
CA PRO A 371 -24.44 -46.13 -40.61
C PRO A 371 -24.93 -45.40 -39.34
N GLN A 372 -26.25 -45.24 -39.28
CA GLN A 372 -27.17 -45.19 -38.13
C GLN A 372 -26.72 -44.56 -36.78
N GLY A 373 -27.21 -43.34 -36.54
CA GLY A 373 -28.20 -43.01 -35.50
C GLY A 373 -27.96 -43.44 -34.04
N PHE A 374 -27.67 -42.46 -33.17
CA PHE A 374 -28.06 -42.49 -31.76
C PHE A 374 -29.15 -41.43 -31.51
N GLN A 375 -30.40 -41.87 -31.37
CA GLN A 375 -31.52 -41.08 -30.84
C GLN A 375 -31.56 -41.25 -29.31
N PHE A 376 -31.70 -40.14 -28.57
CA PHE A 376 -32.06 -40.17 -27.16
C PHE A 376 -33.58 -40.25 -27.03
N GLU A 377 -34.07 -41.36 -26.50
CA GLU A 377 -35.48 -41.59 -26.17
C GLU A 377 -35.74 -41.14 -24.72
N PHE A 378 -36.60 -40.14 -24.54
CA PHE A 378 -37.10 -39.77 -23.22
C PHE A 378 -38.42 -40.50 -22.96
N LYS A 379 -38.42 -41.42 -21.98
CA LYS A 379 -39.67 -41.95 -21.40
C LYS A 379 -40.14 -40.97 -20.32
N PHE A 380 -41.32 -40.39 -20.54
CA PHE A 380 -42.05 -39.56 -19.57
C PHE A 380 -42.73 -40.43 -18.51
#